data_AF-A0A924KTA5-F1
#
_entry.id   AF-A0A924KTA5-F1
#
_cell.length_a   1.000
_cell.length_b   1.000
_cell.length_c   1.000
_cell.angle_alpha   90.00
_cell.angle_beta   90.00
_cell.angle_gamma   90.00
#
_symmetry.space_group_name_H-M   'P 1'
#
loop_
_entity.id
_entity.type
_entity.pdbx_description
1 polymer ?
#
loop_
_entity_poly.entity_id
_entity_poly.type
_entity_poly.pdbx_seq_one_letter_code
_entity_poly.pdbx_strand_id
1 'polypeptide(L)'
;FTLDLSGLHLQPGEREIVGQMLRSNEQFTLASEIGIKEARLEDYIVHALVDFDDVDYFTNSDLLYDLAGQMVAHLKSYLSEGEVESVLDRDRRLIAKEIRSQMTQHFWESATSYEVKVSGGFARLKECNVTATRDVSPAHFRETVAEVGKIKQMLFGGFQKCLYPLQRFHSDTERRFSVVLERDSMKWFKPVKGQFLIYYKFGIEQPEYIPDFVAELDTMILMVETKAKTDIETPEVLAKAGAASRWCKLASEYSQSVGAKPWHYLLIAHDEINEAKRLVDYLRFEVKA
;
A
#
# COMPACT_ATOMS: atom_id res chain seq x y z
N PHE A 1 -15.89 -12.93 -1.72
CA PHE A 1 -14.98 -13.58 -0.76
C PHE A 1 -15.81 -14.07 0.41
N THR A 2 -15.28 -14.93 1.28
CA THR A 2 -16.01 -15.42 2.47
C THR A 2 -15.55 -14.63 3.69
N LEU A 3 -16.48 -14.22 4.55
CA LEU A 3 -16.14 -13.52 5.79
C LEU A 3 -15.38 -14.43 6.75
N ASP A 4 -14.31 -13.91 7.35
CA ASP A 4 -13.71 -14.47 8.56
C ASP A 4 -14.54 -14.03 9.77
N LEU A 5 -15.22 -15.01 10.39
CA LEU A 5 -16.14 -14.80 11.51
C LEU A 5 -15.56 -15.28 12.85
N SER A 6 -14.30 -15.75 12.86
CA SER A 6 -13.65 -16.36 14.04
C SER A 6 -13.51 -15.40 15.23
N GLY A 7 -13.47 -14.09 14.98
CA GLY A 7 -13.37 -13.06 16.02
C GLY A 7 -14.71 -12.44 16.47
N LEU A 8 -15.83 -12.77 15.82
CA LEU A 8 -17.13 -12.12 16.03
C LEU A 8 -18.12 -13.06 16.76
N HIS A 9 -17.92 -13.22 18.07
CA HIS A 9 -18.88 -13.87 18.95
C HIS A 9 -19.68 -12.83 19.75
N LEU A 10 -20.66 -12.21 19.09
CA LEU A 10 -21.54 -11.21 19.71
C LEU A 10 -22.60 -11.91 20.56
N GLN A 11 -22.80 -11.41 21.78
CA GLN A 11 -23.82 -11.92 22.71
C GLN A 11 -25.01 -10.95 22.77
N PRO A 12 -26.25 -11.44 22.90
CA PRO A 12 -27.39 -10.59 23.19
C PRO A 12 -27.13 -9.83 24.49
N GLY A 13 -27.63 -8.61 24.59
CA GLY A 13 -27.51 -7.86 25.83
C GLY A 13 -28.69 -6.93 26.01
N GLU A 14 -29.10 -6.81 27.26
CA GLU A 14 -30.30 -6.10 27.64
C GLU A 14 -30.01 -4.60 27.72
N ARG A 15 -30.76 -3.79 26.97
CA ARG A 15 -30.79 -2.34 27.18
C ARG A 15 -31.88 -2.03 28.19
N GLU A 16 -31.50 -2.04 29.46
CA GLU A 16 -32.39 -1.67 30.56
C GLU A 16 -32.09 -0.25 31.05
N ILE A 17 -33.12 0.58 31.13
CA ILE A 17 -33.09 1.82 31.90
C ILE A 17 -33.64 1.50 33.28
N VAL A 18 -32.77 1.55 34.29
CA VAL A 18 -33.16 1.40 35.69
C VAL A 18 -33.54 2.78 36.23
N GLY A 19 -34.82 2.95 36.56
CA GLY A 19 -35.35 4.14 37.23
C GLY A 19 -35.60 3.86 38.70
N GLN A 20 -35.30 4.83 39.57
CA GLN A 20 -35.65 4.75 41.00
C GLN A 20 -36.55 5.93 41.38
N MET A 21 -37.73 5.64 41.93
CA MET A 21 -38.67 6.66 42.35
C MET A 21 -38.29 7.17 43.75
N LEU A 22 -37.78 8.41 43.84
CA LEU A 22 -37.25 9.00 45.07
C LEU A 22 -38.26 9.10 46.24
N ARG A 23 -39.57 9.04 45.95
CA ARG A 23 -40.65 9.17 46.94
C ARG A 23 -41.10 7.84 47.54
N SER A 24 -41.07 6.74 46.78
CA SER A 24 -41.52 5.42 47.21
C SER A 24 -40.38 4.41 47.37
N ASN A 25 -39.15 4.76 46.97
CA ASN A 25 -38.01 3.84 46.85
C ASN A 25 -38.25 2.63 45.94
N GLU A 26 -39.30 2.65 45.12
CA GLU A 26 -39.52 1.61 44.12
C GLU A 26 -38.55 1.77 42.94
N GLN A 27 -37.93 0.66 42.56
CA GLN A 27 -37.19 0.55 41.31
C GLN A 27 -38.12 0.02 40.22
N PHE A 28 -38.00 0.57 39.02
CA PHE A 28 -38.63 0.03 37.84
C PHE A 28 -37.60 -0.05 36.70
N THR A 29 -37.82 -1.04 35.85
CA THR A 29 -36.97 -1.31 34.69
C THR A 29 -37.77 -1.03 33.43
N LEU A 30 -37.26 -0.16 32.57
CA LEU A 30 -37.77 0.05 31.22
C LEU A 30 -36.83 -0.65 30.24
N ALA A 31 -37.33 -1.67 29.56
CA ALA A 31 -36.63 -2.24 28.41
C ALA A 31 -36.69 -1.25 27.24
N SER A 32 -35.55 -0.93 26.62
CA SER A 32 -35.53 -0.16 25.38
C SER A 32 -36.25 -0.96 24.30
N GLU A 33 -37.23 -0.34 23.63
CA GLU A 33 -37.77 -0.90 22.39
C GLU A 33 -36.63 -1.03 21.37
N ILE A 34 -36.64 -2.15 20.64
CA ILE A 34 -35.80 -2.39 19.46
C ILE A 34 -36.03 -1.20 18.53
N GLY A 35 -34.96 -0.61 18.00
CA GLY A 35 -35.05 0.62 17.23
C GLY A 35 -35.84 0.46 15.92
N ILE A 36 -35.15 0.52 14.79
CA ILE A 36 -35.80 0.35 13.48
C ILE A 36 -36.10 -1.14 13.31
N LYS A 37 -37.33 -1.49 12.95
CA LYS A 37 -37.68 -2.87 12.59
C LYS A 37 -37.58 -3.05 11.09
N GLU A 38 -36.49 -3.67 10.64
CA GLU A 38 -36.29 -3.93 9.21
C GLU A 38 -37.05 -5.19 8.77
N ALA A 39 -37.38 -5.24 7.47
CA ALA A 39 -38.12 -6.37 6.90
C ALA A 39 -37.24 -7.63 6.72
N ARG A 40 -35.93 -7.44 6.51
CA ARG A 40 -34.92 -8.51 6.43
C ARG A 40 -33.81 -8.29 7.43
N LEU A 41 -33.26 -9.36 7.96
CA LEU A 41 -32.17 -9.29 8.96
C LEU A 41 -30.90 -8.70 8.33
N GLU A 42 -30.67 -8.96 7.05
CA GLU A 42 -29.54 -8.44 6.28
C GLU A 42 -29.61 -6.91 6.14
N ASP A 43 -30.82 -6.33 6.09
CA ASP A 43 -31.01 -4.89 5.89
C ASP A 43 -30.43 -4.07 7.06
N TYR A 44 -30.42 -4.62 8.28
CA TYR A 44 -29.76 -3.97 9.44
C TYR A 44 -28.27 -3.71 9.20
N ILE A 45 -27.60 -4.66 8.54
CA ILE A 45 -26.17 -4.60 8.25
C ILE A 45 -25.95 -3.72 7.02
N VAL A 46 -26.73 -3.97 5.95
CA VAL A 46 -26.61 -3.22 4.68
C VAL A 46 -26.84 -1.73 4.93
N HIS A 47 -27.85 -1.35 5.71
CA HIS A 47 -28.08 0.06 6.04
C HIS A 47 -26.84 0.70 6.71
N ALA A 48 -26.22 0.01 7.67
CA ALA A 48 -25.01 0.51 8.32
C ALA A 48 -23.76 0.50 7.39
N LEU A 49 -23.73 -0.36 6.37
CA LEU A 49 -22.67 -0.38 5.36
C LEU A 49 -22.81 0.78 4.36
N VAL A 50 -24.03 1.15 4.00
CA VAL A 50 -24.29 2.28 3.08
C VAL A 50 -23.95 3.64 3.70
N ASP A 51 -23.90 3.74 5.03
CA ASP A 51 -23.45 4.94 5.73
C ASP A 51 -21.95 5.25 5.53
N PHE A 52 -21.16 4.35 4.96
CA PHE A 52 -19.74 4.59 4.66
C PHE A 52 -19.54 5.17 3.26
N ASP A 53 -18.85 6.31 3.17
CA ASP A 53 -18.60 7.06 1.91
C ASP A 53 -17.88 6.23 0.82
N ASP A 54 -17.14 5.19 1.20
CA ASP A 54 -16.39 4.32 0.29
C ASP A 54 -17.14 3.04 -0.12
N VAL A 55 -18.41 2.90 0.26
CA VAL A 55 -19.27 1.77 -0.11
C VAL A 55 -20.31 2.21 -1.15
N ASP A 56 -20.12 1.76 -2.40
CA ASP A 56 -21.12 1.97 -3.46
C ASP A 56 -22.16 0.85 -3.47
N TYR A 57 -23.34 1.15 -2.91
CA TYR A 57 -24.50 0.27 -2.89
C TYR A 57 -25.01 -0.09 -4.29
N PHE A 58 -25.06 0.89 -5.20
CA PHE A 58 -25.67 0.69 -6.52
C PHE A 58 -24.86 -0.29 -7.35
N THR A 59 -23.54 -0.26 -7.22
CA THR A 59 -22.64 -1.15 -7.95
C THR A 59 -22.50 -2.52 -7.29
N ASN A 60 -22.55 -2.60 -5.95
CA ASN A 60 -22.16 -3.81 -5.21
C ASN A 60 -23.28 -4.41 -4.33
N SER A 61 -24.55 -4.13 -4.61
CA SER A 61 -25.68 -4.62 -3.80
C SER A 61 -25.64 -6.12 -3.55
N ASP A 62 -25.37 -6.92 -4.58
CA ASP A 62 -25.32 -8.38 -4.47
C ASP A 62 -24.23 -8.85 -3.49
N LEU A 63 -23.05 -8.22 -3.53
CA LEU A 63 -21.96 -8.52 -2.61
C LEU A 63 -22.30 -8.12 -1.17
N LEU A 64 -22.90 -6.94 -0.98
CA LEU A 64 -23.30 -6.45 0.35
C LEU A 64 -24.31 -7.40 1.01
N TYR A 65 -25.31 -7.85 0.25
CA TYR A 65 -26.30 -8.80 0.73
C TYR A 65 -25.73 -10.20 0.98
N ASP A 66 -24.79 -10.67 0.15
CA ASP A 66 -24.11 -11.95 0.39
C ASP A 66 -23.31 -11.93 1.71
N LEU A 67 -22.54 -10.87 1.94
CA LEU A 67 -21.74 -10.69 3.16
C LEU A 67 -22.64 -10.54 4.40
N ALA A 68 -23.71 -9.73 4.31
CA ALA A 68 -24.69 -9.60 5.38
C ALA A 68 -25.35 -10.96 5.70
N GLY A 69 -25.72 -11.73 4.66
CA GLY A 69 -26.31 -13.06 4.81
C GLY A 69 -25.37 -14.05 5.51
N GLN A 70 -24.08 -14.05 5.18
CA GLN A 70 -23.08 -14.87 5.87
C GLN A 70 -23.00 -14.55 7.37
N MET A 71 -23.04 -13.25 7.74
CA MET A 71 -23.04 -12.84 9.14
C MET A 71 -24.33 -13.25 9.86
N VAL A 72 -25.50 -13.06 9.23
CA VAL A 72 -26.79 -13.47 9.80
C VAL A 72 -26.84 -14.99 10.00
N ALA A 73 -26.35 -15.77 9.04
CA ALA A 73 -26.28 -17.22 9.15
C ALA A 73 -25.39 -17.67 10.32
N HIS A 74 -24.28 -16.97 10.56
CA HIS A 74 -23.41 -17.22 11.70
C HIS A 74 -24.10 -16.90 13.03
N LEU A 75 -24.76 -15.75 13.16
CA LEU A 75 -25.53 -15.41 14.37
C LEU A 75 -26.63 -16.44 14.65
N LYS A 76 -27.36 -16.89 13.61
CA LYS A 76 -28.40 -17.93 13.73
C LYS A 76 -27.85 -19.30 14.14
N SER A 77 -26.56 -19.55 13.97
CA SER A 77 -25.97 -20.84 14.37
C SER A 77 -25.89 -21.00 15.90
N TYR A 78 -25.93 -19.89 16.66
CA TYR A 78 -25.74 -19.92 18.11
C TYR A 78 -26.73 -19.04 18.91
N LEU A 79 -27.61 -18.27 18.27
CA LEU A 79 -28.65 -17.43 18.90
C LEU A 79 -30.05 -17.77 18.40
N SER A 80 -31.07 -17.49 19.22
CA SER A 80 -32.48 -17.56 18.81
C SER A 80 -32.87 -16.36 17.93
N GLU A 81 -33.96 -16.46 17.17
CA GLU A 81 -34.36 -15.41 16.21
C GLU A 81 -34.52 -14.02 16.85
N GLY A 82 -35.10 -13.94 18.05
CA GLY A 82 -35.25 -12.67 18.77
C GLY A 82 -33.92 -12.10 19.29
N GLU A 83 -32.98 -12.97 19.67
CA GLU A 83 -31.64 -12.55 20.09
C GLU A 83 -30.80 -12.06 18.91
N VAL A 84 -30.97 -12.67 17.72
CA VAL A 84 -30.34 -12.22 16.48
C VAL A 84 -30.79 -10.82 16.13
N GLU A 85 -32.10 -10.54 16.14
CA GLU A 85 -32.62 -9.18 15.90
C GLU A 85 -32.04 -8.16 16.89
N SER A 86 -31.97 -8.52 18.17
CA SER A 86 -31.40 -7.65 19.21
C SER A 86 -29.92 -7.33 18.98
N VAL A 87 -29.11 -8.34 18.63
CA VAL A 87 -27.69 -8.17 18.34
C VAL A 87 -27.48 -7.34 17.08
N LEU A 88 -28.27 -7.58 16.03
CA LEU A 88 -28.19 -6.82 14.79
C LEU A 88 -28.55 -5.35 15.01
N ASP A 89 -29.64 -5.04 15.72
CA ASP A 89 -30.01 -3.64 15.98
C ASP A 89 -28.95 -2.92 16.84
N ARG A 90 -28.42 -3.59 17.87
CA ARG A 90 -27.44 -3.01 18.79
C ARG A 90 -26.08 -2.80 18.14
N ASP A 91 -25.56 -3.84 17.49
CA ASP A 91 -24.17 -3.93 17.05
C ASP A 91 -23.99 -3.72 15.54
N ARG A 92 -25.04 -3.32 14.80
CA ARG A 92 -24.98 -3.09 13.33
C ARG A 92 -23.76 -2.30 12.88
N ARG A 93 -23.38 -1.24 13.60
CA ARG A 93 -22.21 -0.41 13.26
C ARG A 93 -20.89 -1.16 13.43
N LEU A 94 -20.79 -1.99 14.48
CA LEU A 94 -19.61 -2.81 14.72
C LEU A 94 -19.50 -3.88 13.63
N ILE A 95 -20.61 -4.57 13.35
CA ILE A 95 -20.68 -5.60 12.31
C ILE A 95 -20.31 -5.00 10.94
N ALA A 96 -20.91 -3.87 10.57
CA ALA A 96 -20.62 -3.19 9.32
C ALA A 96 -19.16 -2.75 9.22
N LYS A 97 -18.55 -2.28 10.33
CA LYS A 97 -17.12 -1.91 10.36
C LYS A 97 -16.21 -3.10 10.09
N GLU A 98 -16.49 -4.27 10.67
CA GLU A 98 -15.69 -5.48 10.46
C GLU A 98 -15.87 -6.05 9.05
N ILE A 99 -17.11 -6.08 8.54
CA ILE A 99 -17.38 -6.48 7.15
C ILE A 99 -16.64 -5.55 6.19
N ARG A 100 -16.72 -4.22 6.41
CA ARG A 100 -16.00 -3.23 5.61
C ARG A 100 -14.49 -3.43 5.67
N SER A 101 -13.91 -3.72 6.86
CA SER A 101 -12.47 -4.01 7.00
C SER A 101 -12.03 -5.17 6.10
N GLN A 102 -12.83 -6.24 6.05
CA GLN A 102 -12.54 -7.39 5.18
C GLN A 102 -12.80 -7.09 3.71
N MET A 103 -13.87 -6.35 3.37
CA MET A 103 -14.11 -5.86 2.01
C MET A 103 -12.90 -5.08 1.49
N THR A 104 -12.32 -4.20 2.30
CA THR A 104 -11.12 -3.43 1.95
C THR A 104 -9.90 -4.30 1.70
N GLN A 105 -9.71 -5.37 2.50
CA GLN A 105 -8.61 -6.32 2.29
C GLN A 105 -8.76 -7.11 0.99
N HIS A 106 -10.00 -7.35 0.56
CA HIS A 106 -10.32 -8.09 -0.67
C HIS A 106 -10.65 -7.19 -1.87
N PHE A 107 -10.58 -5.86 -1.71
CA PHE A 107 -10.93 -4.92 -2.75
C PHE A 107 -9.83 -4.83 -3.81
N TRP A 108 -10.24 -5.04 -5.07
CA TRP A 108 -9.43 -4.79 -6.25
C TRP A 108 -10.29 -4.00 -7.24
N GLU A 109 -9.79 -2.88 -7.76
CA GLU A 109 -10.39 -2.29 -8.97
C GLU A 109 -9.30 -2.11 -10.01
N SER A 110 -9.65 -2.43 -11.25
CA SER A 110 -8.76 -2.25 -12.39
C SER A 110 -8.68 -0.75 -12.70
N ALA A 111 -7.48 -0.17 -12.63
CA ALA A 111 -7.29 1.26 -12.85
C ALA A 111 -7.89 1.71 -14.20
N THR A 112 -8.94 2.53 -14.13
CA THR A 112 -9.60 3.20 -15.24
C THR A 112 -8.65 4.26 -15.80
N SER A 113 -8.00 3.95 -16.92
CA SER A 113 -7.22 4.83 -17.83
C SER A 113 -6.28 5.89 -17.21
N TYR A 114 -4.99 5.82 -17.55
CA TYR A 114 -4.00 6.84 -17.18
C TYR A 114 -4.01 7.98 -18.22
N GLU A 115 -4.19 9.23 -17.77
CA GLU A 115 -4.03 10.41 -18.63
C GLU A 115 -2.57 10.90 -18.56
N VAL A 116 -1.83 10.78 -19.66
CA VAL A 116 -0.43 11.23 -19.73
C VAL A 116 -0.38 12.73 -20.02
N LYS A 117 0.01 13.52 -19.03
CA LYS A 117 0.28 14.96 -19.19
C LYS A 117 1.77 15.21 -19.30
N VAL A 118 2.25 15.50 -20.50
CA VAL A 118 3.63 15.97 -20.73
C VAL A 118 3.69 17.47 -20.43
N SER A 119 4.01 17.83 -19.19
CA SER A 119 4.17 19.22 -18.78
C SER A 119 5.64 19.66 -18.90
N GLY A 120 6.00 20.27 -20.03
CA GLY A 120 7.27 21.00 -20.22
C GLY A 120 8.51 20.14 -20.52
N GLY A 121 9.50 20.76 -21.18
CA GLY A 121 10.64 20.06 -21.80
C GLY A 121 11.72 19.51 -20.86
N PHE A 122 11.65 19.75 -19.54
CA PHE A 122 12.54 19.15 -18.54
C PHE A 122 11.97 19.32 -17.12
N ALA A 123 12.24 18.35 -16.24
CA ALA A 123 12.00 18.45 -14.80
C ALA A 123 13.35 18.56 -14.08
N ARG A 124 13.51 19.55 -13.19
CA ARG A 124 14.70 19.63 -12.32
C ARG A 124 14.64 18.52 -11.27
N LEU A 125 15.80 17.98 -10.91
CA LEU A 125 15.90 17.13 -9.74
C LEU A 125 15.54 17.93 -8.50
N LYS A 126 14.71 17.34 -7.63
CA LYS A 126 14.38 17.93 -6.35
C LYS A 126 15.56 17.85 -5.38
N GLU A 127 15.61 18.77 -4.43
CA GLU A 127 16.65 18.78 -3.40
C GLU A 127 16.54 17.55 -2.49
N CYS A 128 17.67 16.87 -2.27
CA CYS A 128 17.79 15.76 -1.34
C CYS A 128 18.45 16.27 -0.05
N ASN A 129 17.63 16.61 0.96
CA ASN A 129 18.13 17.06 2.25
C ASN A 129 18.45 15.87 3.13
N VAL A 130 19.74 15.67 3.45
CA VAL A 130 20.18 14.60 4.35
C VAL A 130 20.73 15.21 5.62
N THR A 131 20.06 14.94 6.75
CA THR A 131 20.51 15.38 8.07
C THR A 131 21.59 14.44 8.59
N ALA A 132 22.80 14.97 8.80
CA ALA A 132 23.93 14.24 9.38
C ALA A 132 24.25 14.76 10.79
N THR A 133 24.74 13.87 11.66
CA THR A 133 25.37 14.26 12.92
C THR A 133 26.66 15.01 12.60
N ARG A 134 26.86 16.18 13.25
CA ARG A 134 27.88 17.19 12.88
C ARG A 134 29.33 16.64 12.80
N ASP A 135 29.63 15.54 13.46
CA ASP A 135 31.00 14.98 13.59
C ASP A 135 31.20 13.62 12.90
N VAL A 136 30.22 13.11 12.16
CA VAL A 136 30.36 11.83 11.43
C VAL A 136 30.69 12.12 9.97
N SER A 137 31.94 11.84 9.59
CA SER A 137 32.36 11.90 8.19
C SER A 137 31.62 10.83 7.38
N PRO A 138 31.13 11.14 6.16
CA PRO A 138 30.52 10.14 5.30
C PRO A 138 31.49 8.99 5.02
N ALA A 139 31.02 7.75 5.18
CA ALA A 139 31.78 6.57 4.78
C ALA A 139 31.94 6.54 3.26
N HIS A 140 33.05 5.99 2.77
CA HIS A 140 33.21 5.83 1.33
C HIS A 140 32.25 4.73 0.83
N PHE A 141 31.62 4.90 -0.34
CA PHE A 141 30.62 3.94 -0.83
C PHE A 141 31.16 2.51 -1.04
N ARG A 142 32.48 2.36 -1.26
CA ARG A 142 33.19 1.07 -1.36
C ARG A 142 33.69 0.50 -0.03
N GLU A 143 33.53 1.22 1.07
CA GLU A 143 34.00 0.76 2.37
C GLU A 143 33.15 -0.42 2.83
N THR A 144 33.81 -1.46 3.34
CA THR A 144 33.14 -2.63 3.90
C THR A 144 32.50 -2.25 5.23
N VAL A 145 31.17 -2.33 5.30
CA VAL A 145 30.43 -2.03 6.53
C VAL A 145 30.42 -3.25 7.43
N ALA A 146 31.14 -3.18 8.57
CA ALA A 146 31.19 -4.27 9.55
C ALA A 146 29.84 -4.49 10.26
N GLU A 147 29.10 -3.40 10.52
CA GLU A 147 27.80 -3.43 11.20
C GLU A 147 26.65 -3.13 10.24
N VAL A 148 26.20 -4.14 9.48
CA VAL A 148 25.12 -4.02 8.49
C VAL A 148 23.83 -3.43 9.08
N GLY A 149 23.54 -3.70 10.37
CA GLY A 149 22.36 -3.15 11.06
C GLY A 149 22.34 -1.63 11.21
N LYS A 150 23.50 -0.95 11.11
CA LYS A 150 23.62 0.51 11.22
C LYS A 150 23.53 1.24 9.88
N ILE A 151 23.43 0.55 8.75
CA ILE A 151 23.45 1.16 7.41
C ILE A 151 22.42 2.29 7.24
N LYS A 152 21.21 2.11 7.77
CA LYS A 152 20.15 3.13 7.72
C LYS A 152 20.53 4.46 8.39
N GLN A 153 21.47 4.43 9.33
CA GLN A 153 21.93 5.59 10.08
C GLN A 153 23.18 6.22 9.45
N MET A 154 23.93 5.46 8.66
CA MET A 154 25.16 5.89 8.02
C MET A 154 24.90 6.81 6.83
N LEU A 155 25.91 7.61 6.50
CA LEU A 155 25.95 8.46 5.33
C LEU A 155 27.10 8.02 4.44
N PHE A 156 26.85 7.87 3.15
CA PHE A 156 27.85 7.43 2.18
C PHE A 156 28.17 8.55 1.20
N GLY A 157 29.43 8.67 0.81
CA GLY A 157 29.93 9.62 -0.16
C GLY A 157 31.04 9.03 -1.04
N GLY A 158 31.74 9.91 -1.77
CA GLY A 158 32.78 9.51 -2.73
C GLY A 158 32.26 9.13 -4.11
N PHE A 159 30.99 9.44 -4.40
CA PHE A 159 30.39 9.22 -5.72
C PHE A 159 30.86 10.26 -6.73
N GLN A 160 31.14 9.81 -7.95
CA GLN A 160 31.47 10.63 -9.12
C GLN A 160 30.31 10.72 -10.11
N LYS A 161 29.50 9.66 -10.20
CA LYS A 161 28.37 9.55 -11.15
C LYS A 161 27.01 9.70 -10.49
N CYS A 162 26.93 9.60 -9.17
CA CYS A 162 25.71 9.94 -8.45
C CYS A 162 25.41 11.44 -8.58
N LEU A 163 24.16 11.79 -8.91
CA LEU A 163 23.74 13.19 -9.04
C LEU A 163 23.57 13.91 -7.70
N TYR A 164 23.65 13.17 -6.60
CA TYR A 164 23.75 13.75 -5.26
C TYR A 164 25.07 13.30 -4.60
N PRO A 165 25.78 14.22 -3.91
CA PRO A 165 27.10 13.94 -3.35
C PRO A 165 27.07 12.96 -2.18
N LEU A 166 25.92 12.86 -1.49
CA LEU A 166 25.74 12.06 -0.29
C LEU A 166 24.47 11.22 -0.42
N GLN A 167 24.53 9.98 0.09
CA GLN A 167 23.42 9.04 0.03
C GLN A 167 23.22 8.29 1.35
N ARG A 168 21.95 8.00 1.66
CA ARG A 168 21.56 7.00 2.66
C ARG A 168 20.93 5.81 1.95
N PHE A 169 21.20 4.62 2.48
CA PHE A 169 20.63 3.37 1.97
C PHE A 169 19.75 2.73 3.04
N HIS A 170 18.64 2.12 2.63
CA HIS A 170 17.79 1.41 3.60
C HIS A 170 18.29 -0.01 3.88
N SER A 171 19.19 -0.54 3.05
CA SER A 171 19.73 -1.90 3.15
C SER A 171 21.17 -1.98 2.64
N ASP A 172 21.91 -3.04 3.03
CA ASP A 172 23.22 -3.33 2.42
C ASP A 172 23.09 -3.68 0.95
N THR A 173 21.99 -4.33 0.56
CA THR A 173 21.64 -4.63 -0.83
C THR A 173 21.67 -3.37 -1.70
N GLU A 174 20.99 -2.31 -1.28
CA GLU A 174 21.01 -1.01 -1.96
C GLU A 174 22.42 -0.42 -2.03
N ARG A 175 23.17 -0.47 -0.91
CA ARG A 175 24.55 0.03 -0.86
C ARG A 175 25.43 -0.71 -1.87
N ARG A 176 25.38 -2.04 -1.89
CA ARG A 176 26.15 -2.87 -2.84
C ARG A 176 25.72 -2.63 -4.28
N PHE A 177 24.44 -2.44 -4.52
CA PHE A 177 23.94 -2.07 -5.85
C PHE A 177 24.47 -0.70 -6.29
N SER A 178 24.61 0.28 -5.38
CA SER A 178 25.23 1.57 -5.71
C SER A 178 26.66 1.45 -6.22
N VAL A 179 27.43 0.44 -5.79
CA VAL A 179 28.78 0.17 -6.31
C VAL A 179 28.72 -0.23 -7.79
N VAL A 180 27.74 -1.05 -8.17
CA VAL A 180 27.51 -1.45 -9.57
C VAL A 180 27.06 -0.24 -10.40
N LEU A 181 26.13 0.55 -9.89
CA LEU A 181 25.64 1.78 -10.54
C LEU A 181 26.78 2.77 -10.80
N GLU A 182 27.60 3.04 -9.79
CA GLU A 182 28.73 3.96 -9.88
C GLU A 182 29.77 3.49 -10.91
N ARG A 183 29.97 2.18 -11.05
CA ARG A 183 30.89 1.61 -12.04
C ARG A 183 30.34 1.70 -13.45
N ASP A 184 29.08 1.30 -13.67
CA ASP A 184 28.57 0.98 -15.01
C ASP A 184 27.64 2.05 -15.62
N SER A 185 27.01 2.90 -14.81
CA SER A 185 26.15 3.96 -15.34
C SER A 185 26.96 5.16 -15.83
N MET A 186 26.34 6.02 -16.63
CA MET A 186 26.81 7.38 -16.91
C MET A 186 26.49 8.31 -15.73
N LYS A 187 25.25 8.21 -15.24
CA LYS A 187 24.70 8.98 -14.13
C LYS A 187 23.68 8.13 -13.40
N TRP A 188 23.53 8.34 -12.09
CA TRP A 188 22.46 7.70 -11.34
C TRP A 188 22.04 8.54 -10.14
N PHE A 189 20.87 8.27 -9.58
CA PHE A 189 20.43 8.88 -8.33
C PHE A 189 19.35 8.04 -7.64
N LYS A 190 19.14 8.28 -6.34
CA LYS A 190 17.95 7.85 -5.61
C LYS A 190 16.88 8.93 -5.72
N PRO A 191 15.72 8.66 -6.34
CA PRO A 191 14.64 9.64 -6.44
C PRO A 191 14.06 10.02 -5.08
N VAL A 192 13.46 11.21 -5.01
CA VAL A 192 12.79 11.72 -3.81
C VAL A 192 11.31 11.95 -4.08
N LYS A 193 10.53 12.20 -3.03
CA LYS A 193 9.09 12.40 -3.10
C LYS A 193 8.69 13.51 -4.10
N GLY A 194 7.74 13.17 -4.95
CA GLY A 194 7.22 13.96 -6.06
C GLY A 194 8.16 14.16 -7.24
N GLN A 195 9.21 13.33 -7.39
CA GLN A 195 10.14 13.41 -8.53
C GLN A 195 9.51 12.83 -9.80
N PHE A 196 8.86 11.67 -9.70
CA PHE A 196 8.25 10.96 -10.83
C PHE A 196 6.73 10.97 -10.79
N LEU A 197 6.12 11.28 -9.63
CA LEU A 197 4.67 11.33 -9.44
C LEU A 197 3.98 10.03 -9.92
N ILE A 198 4.61 8.89 -9.61
CA ILE A 198 4.05 7.56 -9.88
C ILE A 198 3.15 7.21 -8.71
N TYR A 199 1.89 6.91 -8.99
CA TYR A 199 0.94 6.47 -7.98
C TYR A 199 0.48 5.06 -8.32
N TYR A 200 0.40 4.21 -7.31
CA TYR A 200 -0.11 2.85 -7.44
C TYR A 200 -1.31 2.70 -6.52
N LYS A 201 -2.24 1.85 -6.91
CA LYS A 201 -3.42 1.56 -6.10
C LYS A 201 -3.09 0.43 -5.12
N PHE A 202 -3.40 0.65 -3.84
CA PHE A 202 -3.29 -0.38 -2.82
C PHE A 202 -4.47 -0.24 -1.84
N GLY A 203 -5.46 -1.12 -1.96
CA GLY A 203 -6.76 -0.93 -1.31
C GLY A 203 -7.46 0.34 -1.81
N ILE A 204 -7.90 1.18 -0.89
CA ILE A 204 -8.52 2.50 -1.17
C ILE A 204 -7.48 3.63 -1.30
N GLU A 205 -6.23 3.37 -0.96
CA GLU A 205 -5.17 4.37 -1.02
C GLU A 205 -4.52 4.42 -2.41
N GLN A 206 -3.98 5.60 -2.74
CA GLN A 206 -3.10 5.79 -3.89
C GLN A 206 -1.76 6.38 -3.43
N PRO A 207 -0.90 5.58 -2.77
CA PRO A 207 0.39 6.08 -2.31
C PRO A 207 1.31 6.42 -3.49
N GLU A 208 2.23 7.35 -3.26
CA GLU A 208 3.29 7.63 -4.22
C GLU A 208 4.34 6.51 -4.18
N TYR A 209 4.63 5.92 -5.34
CA TYR A 209 5.76 5.04 -5.54
C TYR A 209 7.03 5.85 -5.82
N ILE A 210 8.06 5.60 -5.03
CA ILE A 210 9.40 6.16 -5.21
C ILE A 210 10.34 4.97 -5.46
N PRO A 211 10.88 4.81 -6.68
CA PRO A 211 11.80 3.72 -6.97
C PRO A 211 13.13 3.90 -6.23
N ASP A 212 13.82 2.80 -5.94
CA ASP A 212 15.10 2.86 -5.23
C ASP A 212 16.18 3.64 -5.99
N PHE A 213 16.28 3.44 -7.31
CA PHE A 213 17.31 4.03 -8.16
C PHE A 213 16.80 4.37 -9.55
N VAL A 214 17.42 5.39 -10.14
CA VAL A 214 17.38 5.66 -11.59
C VAL A 214 18.81 5.77 -12.10
N ALA A 215 19.10 5.09 -13.21
CA ALA A 215 20.43 5.02 -13.79
C ALA A 215 20.39 5.20 -15.31
N GLU A 216 21.22 6.09 -15.83
CA GLU A 216 21.37 6.33 -17.26
C GLU A 216 22.57 5.53 -17.79
N LEU A 217 22.37 4.74 -18.85
CA LEU A 217 23.43 4.09 -19.64
C LEU A 217 23.50 4.73 -21.02
N ASP A 218 24.45 4.29 -21.85
CA ASP A 218 24.64 4.83 -23.20
C ASP A 218 23.39 4.71 -24.08
N THR A 219 22.64 3.62 -23.95
CA THR A 219 21.51 3.29 -24.85
C THR A 219 20.14 3.34 -24.18
N MET A 220 20.06 3.46 -22.85
CA MET A 220 18.80 3.30 -22.12
C MET A 220 18.86 3.93 -20.73
N ILE A 221 17.70 4.12 -20.11
CA ILE A 221 17.55 4.55 -18.72
C ILE A 221 16.86 3.42 -17.94
N LEU A 222 17.39 3.08 -16.78
CA LEU A 222 16.86 2.05 -15.90
C LEU A 222 16.20 2.71 -14.68
N MET A 223 14.98 2.32 -14.38
CA MET A 223 14.32 2.53 -13.10
C MET A 223 14.37 1.21 -12.34
N VAL A 224 14.98 1.20 -11.16
CA VAL A 224 15.31 -0.04 -10.46
C VAL A 224 14.72 -0.04 -9.06
N GLU A 225 14.08 -1.15 -8.71
CA GLU A 225 13.64 -1.51 -7.36
C GLU A 225 14.39 -2.74 -6.88
N THR A 226 14.87 -2.71 -5.63
CA THR A 226 15.46 -3.88 -4.98
C THR A 226 14.54 -4.40 -3.88
N LYS A 227 14.32 -5.71 -3.83
CA LYS A 227 13.39 -6.29 -2.86
C LYS A 227 13.87 -7.60 -2.26
N ALA A 228 13.46 -7.87 -1.02
CA ALA A 228 13.65 -9.19 -0.43
C ALA A 228 12.94 -10.24 -1.28
N LYS A 229 13.57 -11.40 -1.48
CA LYS A 229 13.05 -12.44 -2.40
C LYS A 229 11.68 -12.95 -1.97
N THR A 230 11.45 -13.04 -0.67
CA THR A 230 10.18 -13.43 -0.05
C THR A 230 9.06 -12.45 -0.34
N ASP A 231 9.38 -11.20 -0.67
CA ASP A 231 8.41 -10.11 -0.77
C ASP A 231 8.08 -9.74 -2.21
N ILE A 232 8.80 -10.29 -3.20
CA ILE A 232 8.65 -9.95 -4.62
C ILE A 232 7.23 -10.21 -5.14
N GLU A 233 6.60 -11.26 -4.64
CA GLU A 233 5.25 -11.68 -5.07
C GLU A 233 4.14 -11.07 -4.19
N THR A 234 4.49 -10.18 -3.25
CA THR A 234 3.45 -9.53 -2.42
C THR A 234 2.58 -8.62 -3.27
N PRO A 235 1.26 -8.54 -2.98
CA PRO A 235 0.34 -7.69 -3.74
C PRO A 235 0.79 -6.24 -3.86
N GLU A 236 1.39 -5.68 -2.79
CA GLU A 236 1.90 -4.31 -2.79
C GLU A 236 3.08 -4.13 -3.76
N VAL A 237 4.02 -5.08 -3.79
CA VAL A 237 5.19 -5.02 -4.68
C VAL A 237 4.76 -5.19 -6.14
N LEU A 238 3.82 -6.10 -6.42
CA LEU A 238 3.27 -6.27 -7.76
C LEU A 238 2.52 -5.02 -8.23
N ALA A 239 1.76 -4.36 -7.35
CA ALA A 239 1.08 -3.10 -7.67
C ALA A 239 2.06 -1.97 -8.01
N LYS A 240 3.15 -1.82 -7.22
CA LYS A 240 4.24 -0.88 -7.51
C LYS A 240 4.91 -1.17 -8.85
N ALA A 241 5.25 -2.44 -9.09
CA ALA A 241 5.90 -2.89 -10.32
C ALA A 241 5.02 -2.65 -11.55
N GLY A 242 3.71 -2.88 -11.44
CA GLY A 242 2.75 -2.57 -12.51
C GLY A 242 2.66 -1.08 -12.83
N ALA A 243 2.63 -0.22 -11.81
CA ALA A 243 2.63 1.23 -12.00
C ALA A 243 3.94 1.74 -12.63
N ALA A 244 5.08 1.24 -12.15
CA ALA A 244 6.40 1.64 -12.61
C ALA A 244 6.71 1.18 -14.04
N SER A 245 6.43 -0.09 -14.37
CA SER A 245 6.59 -0.61 -15.73
C SER A 245 5.72 0.16 -16.74
N ARG A 246 4.48 0.49 -16.36
CA ARG A 246 3.58 1.31 -17.18
C ARG A 246 4.12 2.72 -17.37
N TRP A 247 4.64 3.33 -16.32
CA TRP A 247 5.31 4.63 -16.42
C TRP A 247 6.50 4.57 -17.38
N CYS A 248 7.37 3.56 -17.27
CA CYS A 248 8.51 3.38 -18.17
C CYS A 248 8.09 3.15 -19.62
N LYS A 249 6.99 2.43 -19.87
CA LYS A 249 6.43 2.26 -21.22
C LYS A 249 6.04 3.61 -21.83
N LEU A 250 5.24 4.40 -21.11
CA LEU A 250 4.80 5.72 -21.57
C LEU A 250 5.97 6.69 -21.76
N ALA A 251 6.93 6.68 -20.83
CA ALA A 251 8.16 7.46 -20.94
C ALA A 251 8.98 7.04 -22.17
N SER A 252 9.03 5.75 -22.49
CA SER A 252 9.72 5.24 -23.69
C SER A 252 9.03 5.64 -24.99
N GLU A 253 7.70 5.56 -25.05
CA GLU A 253 6.90 6.01 -26.20
C GLU A 253 7.15 7.50 -26.48
N TYR A 254 7.17 8.33 -25.43
CA TYR A 254 7.55 9.73 -25.55
C TYR A 254 9.01 9.89 -25.97
N SER A 255 9.96 9.20 -25.32
CA SER A 255 11.39 9.25 -25.67
C SER A 255 11.63 8.95 -27.15
N GLN A 256 10.93 7.96 -27.71
CA GLN A 256 11.03 7.59 -29.12
C GLN A 256 10.60 8.74 -30.03
N SER A 257 9.55 9.48 -29.68
CA SER A 257 9.07 10.62 -30.47
C SER A 257 10.08 11.78 -30.54
N VAL A 258 11.00 11.86 -29.57
CA VAL A 258 12.02 12.93 -29.48
C VAL A 258 13.46 12.43 -29.65
N GLY A 259 13.65 11.16 -30.03
CA GLY A 259 14.98 10.56 -30.20
C GLY A 259 15.80 10.41 -28.91
N ALA A 260 15.13 10.35 -27.75
CA ALA A 260 15.75 10.12 -26.46
C ALA A 260 15.84 8.62 -26.13
N LYS A 261 16.56 8.29 -25.05
CA LYS A 261 16.78 6.91 -24.60
C LYS A 261 15.48 6.28 -24.07
N PRO A 262 15.20 5.01 -24.39
CA PRO A 262 14.09 4.27 -23.80
C PRO A 262 14.30 4.02 -22.31
N TRP A 263 13.20 3.79 -21.60
CA TRP A 263 13.13 3.51 -20.17
C TRP A 263 12.76 2.05 -19.92
N HIS A 264 13.46 1.40 -19.00
CA HIS A 264 13.17 0.03 -18.56
C HIS A 264 13.01 -0.02 -17.05
N TYR A 265 12.01 -0.75 -16.59
CA TYR A 265 11.80 -0.99 -15.16
C TYR A 265 12.32 -2.36 -14.75
N LEU A 266 13.17 -2.40 -13.72
CA LEU A 266 13.76 -3.62 -13.17
C LEU A 266 13.29 -3.84 -11.72
N LEU A 267 12.82 -5.05 -11.43
CA LEU A 267 12.52 -5.51 -10.07
C LEU A 267 13.49 -6.64 -9.69
N ILE A 268 14.47 -6.34 -8.83
CA ILE A 268 15.61 -7.22 -8.58
C ILE A 268 15.54 -7.79 -7.16
N ALA A 269 15.64 -9.11 -7.04
CA ALA A 269 15.76 -9.78 -5.75
C ALA A 269 17.11 -9.49 -5.08
N HIS A 270 17.11 -9.29 -3.77
CA HIS A 270 18.33 -8.95 -3.01
C HIS A 270 19.47 -9.99 -3.16
N ASP A 271 19.14 -11.27 -3.29
CA ASP A 271 20.09 -12.38 -3.47
C ASP A 271 20.70 -12.44 -4.87
N GLU A 272 20.09 -11.74 -5.84
CA GLU A 272 20.62 -11.62 -7.20
C GLU A 272 21.69 -10.53 -7.32
N ILE A 273 21.80 -9.64 -6.33
CA ILE A 273 22.72 -8.52 -6.37
C ILE A 273 24.14 -8.97 -6.03
N ASN A 274 25.02 -8.83 -7.02
CA ASN A 274 26.43 -9.15 -6.92
C ASN A 274 27.26 -8.06 -7.63
N GLU A 275 28.26 -7.53 -6.93
CA GLU A 275 29.16 -6.49 -7.43
C GLU A 275 30.00 -6.93 -8.64
N ALA A 276 30.19 -8.24 -8.84
CA ALA A 276 30.88 -8.78 -10.02
C ALA A 276 30.02 -8.73 -11.30
N LYS A 277 28.69 -8.66 -11.18
CA LYS A 277 27.78 -8.54 -12.34
C LYS A 277 27.82 -7.13 -12.91
N ARG A 278 27.56 -7.00 -14.20
CA ARG A 278 27.35 -5.71 -14.87
C ARG A 278 25.90 -5.27 -14.81
N LEU A 279 25.66 -3.97 -14.91
CA LEU A 279 24.30 -3.41 -14.87
C LEU A 279 23.39 -4.00 -15.98
N VAL A 280 23.95 -4.28 -17.16
CA VAL A 280 23.24 -4.95 -18.27
C VAL A 280 22.81 -6.38 -17.96
N ASP A 281 23.49 -7.08 -17.05
CA ASP A 281 23.16 -8.47 -16.71
C ASP A 281 21.83 -8.56 -15.93
N TYR A 282 21.40 -7.44 -15.34
CA TYR A 282 20.12 -7.33 -14.62
C TYR A 282 18.91 -7.06 -15.53
N LEU A 283 19.12 -6.84 -16.84
CA LEU A 283 18.00 -6.68 -17.79
C LEU A 283 17.08 -7.90 -17.85
N ARG A 284 17.55 -9.08 -17.44
CA ARG A 284 16.71 -10.28 -17.30
C ARG A 284 15.59 -10.13 -16.26
N PHE A 285 15.67 -9.13 -15.40
CA PHE A 285 14.67 -8.78 -14.39
C PHE A 285 13.74 -7.65 -14.82
N GLU A 286 13.72 -7.33 -16.12
CA GLU A 286 12.80 -6.35 -16.69
C GLU A 286 11.35 -6.81 -16.52
N VAL A 287 10.52 -5.94 -15.94
CA VAL A 287 9.08 -6.14 -15.87
C VAL A 287 8.42 -5.32 -16.97
N LYS A 288 7.70 -6.00 -17.86
CA LYS A 288 7.00 -5.38 -18.99
C LYS A 288 5.55 -5.06 -18.63
N ALA A 289 5.06 -3.95 -19.18
CA ALA A 289 3.69 -3.45 -18.99
C ALA A 289 2.72 -3.89 -20.09
#